data_AF-A0A9E2ZBK7-F1
#
_entry.id   AF-A0A9E2ZBK7-F1
#
_cell.length_a   1.000
_cell.length_b   1.000
_cell.length_c   1.000
_cell.angle_alpha   90.00
_cell.angle_beta   90.00
_cell.angle_gamma   90.00
#
_symmetry.space_group_name_H-M   'P 1'
#
loop_
_entity.id
_entity.type
_entity.pdbx_description
1 polymer ?
#
loop_
_entity_poly.entity_id
_entity_poly.type
_entity_poly.pdbx_seq_one_letter_code
_entity_poly.pdbx_strand_id
1 'polypeptide(L)'
;RTVLVGSERMVIYDDGSSEPVRLFDRGVVYRDPETFGEYHLSYRSGDILSPKIDSYEPLGLQLDDFVSAVRAEKPMEFHSALARSVVRVVEAADRSLLDGGREVAVDGQDIGDQLTGRRELHVI
;
A
#
# COMPACT_ATOMS: atom_id res chain seq x y z
N ARG A 1 -4.64 0.47 11.05
CA ARG A 1 -3.43 1.32 11.30
C ARG A 1 -2.14 0.61 10.90
N THR A 2 -1.35 1.22 10.02
CA THR A 2 -0.08 0.73 9.49
C THR A 2 0.97 1.85 9.58
N VAL A 3 2.24 1.50 9.85
CA VAL A 3 3.35 2.47 9.92
C VAL A 3 4.45 2.04 8.96
N LEU A 4 4.89 2.95 8.10
CA LEU A 4 6.04 2.77 7.21
C LEU A 4 7.12 3.76 7.63
N VAL A 5 8.31 3.26 7.94
CA VAL A 5 9.45 4.08 8.40
C VAL A 5 10.55 4.01 7.36
N GLY A 6 10.89 5.14 6.76
CA GLY A 6 12.07 5.33 5.94
C GLY A 6 13.20 6.00 6.73
N SER A 7 14.37 6.15 6.08
CA SER A 7 15.54 6.83 6.66
C SER A 7 15.29 8.31 6.96
N GLU A 8 14.47 8.97 6.17
CA GLU A 8 14.22 10.43 6.25
C GLU A 8 12.81 10.78 6.71
N ARG A 9 11.83 9.92 6.42
CA ARG A 9 10.40 10.19 6.63
C ARG A 9 9.66 8.94 7.12
N MET A 10 8.56 9.17 7.83
CA MET A 10 7.64 8.11 8.28
C MET A 10 6.23 8.42 7.78
N VAL A 11 5.50 7.39 7.35
CA VAL A 11 4.07 7.47 7.00
C VAL A 11 3.26 6.66 7.99
N ILE A 12 2.19 7.24 8.51
CA ILE A 12 1.15 6.53 9.24
C ILE A 12 -0.09 6.49 8.35
N TYR A 13 -0.59 5.28 8.10
CA TYR A 13 -1.88 5.03 7.46
C TYR A 13 -2.89 4.54 8.51
N ASP A 14 -4.04 5.19 8.57
CA ASP A 14 -5.12 4.85 9.50
C ASP A 14 -6.49 5.11 8.87
N ASP A 15 -7.10 4.06 8.32
CA ASP A 15 -8.38 4.10 7.61
C ASP A 15 -9.59 4.49 8.48
N GLY A 16 -9.47 4.37 9.81
CA GLY A 16 -10.49 4.85 10.77
C GLY A 16 -10.36 6.32 11.17
N SER A 17 -9.33 7.03 10.69
CA SER A 17 -9.04 8.43 11.03
C SER A 17 -9.65 9.40 10.01
N SER A 18 -10.04 10.60 10.46
CA SER A 18 -10.39 11.71 9.56
C SER A 18 -9.21 12.18 8.71
N GLU A 19 -8.01 11.84 9.14
CA GLU A 19 -6.73 12.08 8.46
C GLU A 19 -6.06 10.73 8.22
N PRO A 20 -6.43 10.03 7.12
CA PRO A 20 -6.05 8.64 6.94
C PRO A 20 -4.58 8.46 6.58
N VAL A 21 -3.91 9.51 6.11
CA VAL A 21 -2.49 9.51 5.80
C VAL A 21 -1.84 10.67 6.54
N ARG A 22 -0.79 10.39 7.30
CA ARG A 22 0.07 11.41 7.90
C ARG A 22 1.52 11.13 7.57
N LEU A 23 2.18 12.10 6.96
CA LEU A 23 3.61 12.09 6.67
C LEU A 23 4.34 12.88 7.74
N PHE A 24 5.37 12.28 8.31
CA PHE A 24 6.24 12.88 9.30
C PHE A 24 7.62 13.04 8.68
N ASP A 25 8.12 14.27 8.57
CA ASP A 25 9.52 14.55 8.22
C ASP A 25 10.42 14.31 9.45
N ARG A 26 10.45 13.06 9.92
CA ARG A 26 11.29 12.61 11.03
C ARG A 26 12.38 11.70 10.49
N GLY A 27 13.60 12.20 10.49
CA GLY A 27 14.82 11.42 10.26
C GLY A 27 15.64 11.32 11.54
N VAL A 28 16.44 10.25 11.66
CA VAL A 28 17.50 10.15 12.67
C VAL A 28 18.78 10.64 12.01
N VAL A 29 19.30 11.79 12.44
CA VAL A 29 20.64 12.22 12.01
C VAL A 29 21.64 11.45 12.87
N TYR A 30 22.25 10.41 12.29
CA TYR A 30 23.43 9.78 12.86
C TYR A 30 24.58 10.79 12.74
N ARG A 31 25.01 11.38 13.85
CA ARG A 31 26.33 11.97 13.96
C ARG A 31 27.25 10.89 14.51
N ASP A 32 28.37 10.63 13.85
CA ASP A 32 29.44 9.83 14.44
C ASP A 32 29.96 10.60 15.67
N PRO A 33 29.83 10.04 16.89
CA PRO A 33 30.21 10.74 18.10
C PRO A 33 31.74 10.76 18.22
N GLU A 34 32.34 11.94 18.36
CA GLU A 34 33.78 12.07 18.64
C GLU A 34 34.11 11.72 20.11
N THR A 35 33.11 11.72 21.00
CA THR A 35 33.25 11.35 22.42
C THR A 35 32.05 10.56 22.96
N PHE A 36 32.33 9.67 23.92
CA PHE A 36 31.37 8.73 24.56
C PHE A 36 30.13 9.41 25.18
N GLY A 37 30.18 10.73 25.44
CA GLY A 37 29.09 11.52 26.02
C GLY A 37 28.09 12.13 25.02
N GLU A 38 28.34 12.05 23.70
CA GLU A 38 27.50 12.68 22.68
C GLU A 38 26.50 11.74 22.00
N TYR A 39 26.03 10.70 22.69
CA TYR A 39 24.84 9.94 22.25
C TYR A 39 23.54 10.73 22.49
N HIS A 40 23.48 11.96 22.00
CA HIS A 40 22.22 12.66 21.85
C HIS A 40 21.61 12.23 20.51
N LEU A 41 20.69 11.25 20.56
CA LEU A 41 19.72 11.03 19.48
C LEU A 41 18.99 12.36 19.25
N SER A 42 19.50 13.15 18.31
CA SER A 42 18.86 14.40 17.89
C SER A 42 17.66 14.02 17.04
N TYR A 43 16.50 13.88 17.69
CA TYR A 43 15.23 13.75 17.01
C TYR A 43 15.02 15.02 16.16
N ARG A 44 15.12 14.90 14.83
CA ARG A 44 14.69 15.98 13.94
C ARG A 44 13.17 16.03 13.98
N SER A 45 12.62 17.03 14.66
CA SER A 45 11.20 17.36 14.60
C SER A 45 10.96 18.22 13.36
N GLY A 46 10.82 17.57 12.20
CA GLY A 46 10.35 18.23 10.98
C GLY A 46 8.82 18.35 10.93
N ASP A 47 8.32 18.80 9.79
CA ASP A 47 6.90 19.04 9.57
C ASP A 47 6.06 17.75 9.62
N ILE A 48 4.78 17.94 9.97
CA ILE A 48 3.75 16.91 9.81
C ILE A 48 2.82 17.38 8.70
N LEU A 49 2.72 16.59 7.64
CA LEU A 49 1.82 16.82 6.53
C LEU A 49 0.66 15.82 6.60
N SER A 50 -0.56 16.33 6.61
CA SER A 50 -1.78 15.53 6.55
C SER A 50 -2.53 15.88 5.25
N PRO A 51 -2.25 15.18 4.13
CA PRO A 51 -2.93 15.45 2.88
C PRO A 51 -4.42 15.15 3.02
N LYS A 52 -5.25 16.06 2.52
CA LYS A 52 -6.68 15.80 2.39
C LYS A 52 -6.87 14.69 1.36
N ILE A 53 -7.40 13.56 1.82
CA ILE A 53 -7.82 12.47 0.95
C ILE A 53 -9.33 12.58 0.78
N ASP A 54 -9.77 12.80 -0.46
CA ASP A 54 -11.19 12.81 -0.75
C ASP A 54 -11.75 11.41 -0.53
N SER A 55 -12.86 11.35 0.22
CA SER A 55 -13.61 10.11 0.40
C SER A 55 -14.64 10.01 -0.72
N TYR A 56 -14.59 8.90 -1.45
CA TYR A 56 -15.58 8.57 -2.47
C TYR A 56 -16.41 7.39 -1.97
N GLU A 57 -17.66 7.32 -2.42
CA GLU A 57 -18.51 6.17 -2.17
C GLU A 57 -18.00 5.00 -3.05
N PRO A 58 -17.43 3.93 -2.46
CA PRO A 58 -16.67 2.95 -3.24
C PRO A 58 -17.52 2.16 -4.25
N LEU A 59 -18.77 1.84 -3.92
CA LEU A 59 -19.63 1.04 -4.81
C LEU A 59 -20.06 1.85 -6.03
N GLY A 60 -20.36 3.12 -5.85
CA GLY A 60 -20.71 4.05 -6.93
C GLY A 60 -19.58 4.19 -7.93
N LEU A 61 -18.35 4.40 -7.43
CA LEU A 61 -17.17 4.46 -8.30
C LEU A 61 -16.99 3.15 -9.10
N GLN A 62 -17.16 2.00 -8.44
CA GLN A 62 -17.06 0.70 -9.10
C GLN A 62 -18.15 0.48 -10.17
N LEU A 63 -19.38 0.93 -9.90
CA LEU A 63 -20.49 0.83 -10.84
C LEU A 63 -20.29 1.76 -12.05
N ASP A 64 -19.80 2.97 -11.83
CA ASP A 64 -19.49 3.92 -12.90
C ASP A 64 -18.39 3.38 -13.82
N ASP A 65 -17.33 2.79 -13.26
CA ASP A 65 -16.26 2.12 -14.02
C ASP A 65 -16.82 0.95 -14.82
N PHE A 66 -17.66 0.11 -14.22
CA PHE A 66 -18.28 -1.03 -14.89
C PHE A 66 -19.17 -0.61 -16.07
N VAL A 67 -20.07 0.36 -15.84
CA VAL A 67 -20.96 0.87 -16.90
C VAL A 67 -20.16 1.51 -18.03
N SER A 68 -19.08 2.23 -17.70
CA SER A 68 -18.19 2.85 -18.68
C SER A 68 -17.47 1.81 -19.53
N ALA A 69 -16.96 0.73 -18.92
CA ALA A 69 -16.31 -0.37 -19.64
C ALA A 69 -17.28 -1.07 -20.61
N VAL A 70 -18.51 -1.34 -20.17
CA VAL A 70 -19.57 -1.95 -21.00
C VAL A 70 -19.91 -1.04 -22.19
N ARG A 71 -20.08 0.27 -21.97
CA ARG A 71 -20.43 1.21 -23.03
C ARG A 71 -19.29 1.48 -24.01
N ALA A 72 -18.04 1.47 -23.53
CA ALA A 72 -16.88 1.79 -24.34
C ALA A 72 -16.26 0.56 -25.04
N GLU A 73 -16.80 -0.65 -24.81
CA GLU A 73 -16.21 -1.93 -25.25
C GLU A 73 -14.73 -2.06 -24.86
N LYS A 74 -14.33 -1.42 -23.75
CA LYS A 74 -12.94 -1.45 -23.27
C LYS A 74 -12.78 -2.50 -22.19
N PRO A 75 -11.80 -3.41 -22.32
CA PRO A 75 -11.59 -4.45 -21.33
C PRO A 75 -11.04 -3.86 -20.02
N MET A 76 -11.59 -4.33 -18.91
CA MET A 76 -11.06 -4.09 -17.57
C MET A 76 -9.91 -5.07 -17.26
N GLU A 77 -8.84 -5.07 -18.07
CA GLU A 77 -7.76 -6.08 -18.00
C GLU A 77 -7.11 -6.18 -16.61
N PHE A 78 -6.99 -5.04 -15.93
CA PHE A 78 -6.45 -4.97 -14.57
C PHE A 78 -7.32 -5.73 -13.56
N HIS A 79 -8.65 -5.59 -13.66
CA HIS A 79 -9.57 -6.17 -12.69
C HIS A 79 -9.69 -7.68 -12.86
N SER A 80 -9.67 -8.19 -14.10
CA SER A 80 -9.82 -9.62 -14.37
C SER A 80 -8.61 -10.43 -13.93
N ALA A 81 -7.40 -9.90 -14.18
CA ALA A 81 -6.18 -10.57 -13.79
C ALA A 81 -5.99 -10.53 -12.26
N LEU A 82 -6.19 -9.38 -11.59
CA LEU A 82 -6.20 -9.32 -10.12
C LEU A 82 -7.22 -10.29 -9.50
N ALA A 83 -8.46 -10.32 -10.02
CA ALA A 83 -9.49 -11.23 -9.53
C ALA A 83 -9.06 -12.69 -9.66
N ARG A 84 -8.44 -13.07 -10.79
CA ARG A 84 -7.88 -14.41 -10.98
C ARG A 84 -6.79 -14.71 -9.95
N SER A 85 -5.88 -13.78 -9.69
CA SER A 85 -4.80 -13.95 -8.69
C SER A 85 -5.36 -14.21 -7.30
N VAL A 86 -6.35 -13.41 -6.88
CA VAL A 86 -7.00 -13.56 -5.57
C VAL A 86 -7.63 -14.94 -5.43
N VAL A 87 -8.40 -15.38 -6.43
CA VAL A 87 -9.04 -16.71 -6.40
C VAL A 87 -7.99 -17.81 -6.29
N ARG A 88 -6.92 -17.76 -7.09
CA ARG A 88 -5.85 -18.78 -7.03
C ARG A 88 -5.18 -18.86 -5.65
N VAL A 89 -4.93 -17.71 -5.01
CA VAL A 89 -4.35 -17.65 -3.67
C VAL A 89 -5.31 -18.27 -2.64
N VAL A 90 -6.60 -17.95 -2.71
CA VAL A 90 -7.62 -18.52 -1.82
C VAL A 90 -7.72 -20.04 -1.99
N GLU A 91 -7.77 -20.52 -3.24
CA GLU A 91 -7.79 -21.96 -3.53
C GLU A 91 -6.52 -22.69 -3.05
N ALA A 92 -5.35 -22.06 -3.17
CA ALA A 92 -4.11 -22.63 -2.67
C ALA A 92 -4.08 -22.69 -1.14
N ALA A 93 -4.60 -21.65 -0.47
CA ALA A 93 -4.75 -21.65 0.98
C ALA A 93 -5.71 -22.75 1.46
N ASP A 94 -6.84 -22.94 0.78
CA ASP A 94 -7.81 -24.01 1.10
C ASP A 94 -7.17 -25.40 0.94
N ARG A 95 -6.47 -25.65 -0.16
CA ARG A 95 -5.70 -26.90 -0.36
C ARG A 95 -4.64 -27.10 0.71
N SER A 96 -3.93 -26.04 1.10
CA SER A 96 -2.92 -26.11 2.17
C SER A 96 -3.55 -26.55 3.49
N LEU A 97 -4.71 -25.98 3.84
CA LEU A 97 -5.44 -26.36 5.06
C LEU A 97 -5.89 -27.83 5.04
N LEU A 98 -6.40 -28.31 3.91
CA LEU A 98 -6.78 -29.71 3.73
C LEU A 98 -5.59 -30.67 3.81
N ASP A 99 -4.41 -30.24 3.35
CA ASP A 99 -3.15 -30.99 3.41
C ASP A 99 -2.39 -30.82 4.75
N GLY A 100 -3.06 -30.31 5.81
CA GLY A 100 -2.45 -30.17 7.14
C GLY A 100 -1.45 -29.02 7.26
N GLY A 101 -1.64 -27.95 6.48
CA GLY A 101 -0.80 -26.76 6.48
C GLY A 101 0.46 -26.87 5.60
N ARG A 102 0.51 -27.84 4.70
CA ARG A 102 1.63 -27.99 3.76
C ARG A 102 1.66 -26.82 2.76
N GLU A 103 2.85 -26.39 2.38
CA GLU A 103 3.03 -25.36 1.35
C GLU A 103 2.45 -25.82 -0.01
N VAL A 104 1.65 -24.95 -0.62
CA VAL A 104 1.05 -25.14 -1.95
C VAL A 104 1.52 -24.00 -2.85
N ALA A 105 2.16 -24.35 -3.97
CA ALA A 105 2.65 -23.37 -4.92
C ALA A 105 1.50 -22.58 -5.58
N VAL A 106 1.73 -21.28 -5.76
CA VAL A 106 0.86 -20.37 -6.53
C VAL A 106 1.71 -19.79 -7.65
N ASP A 107 1.22 -19.80 -8.89
CA ASP A 107 1.95 -19.24 -10.03
C ASP A 107 2.25 -17.75 -9.81
N GLY A 108 3.53 -17.38 -9.83
CA GLY A 108 3.99 -16.02 -9.51
C GLY A 108 3.72 -14.96 -10.59
N GLN A 109 3.29 -15.36 -11.79
CA GLN A 109 2.99 -14.42 -12.89
C GLN A 109 1.72 -13.59 -12.65
N ASP A 110 0.92 -13.93 -11.64
CA ASP A 110 -0.37 -13.29 -11.39
C ASP A 110 -0.31 -12.20 -10.29
N ILE A 111 0.74 -12.12 -9.48
CA ILE A 111 0.72 -11.35 -8.22
C ILE A 111 1.56 -10.06 -8.29
N GLY A 112 2.61 -10.01 -9.12
CA GLY A 112 3.63 -8.96 -9.07
C GLY A 112 3.45 -7.78 -10.03
N ASP A 113 3.08 -8.02 -11.29
CA ASP A 113 3.20 -6.97 -12.32
C ASP A 113 2.06 -5.94 -12.29
N GLN A 114 0.91 -6.29 -11.71
CA GLN A 114 -0.29 -5.46 -11.84
C GLN A 114 -0.50 -4.49 -10.69
N LEU A 115 0.05 -4.70 -9.49
CA LEU A 115 -0.15 -3.75 -8.38
C LEU A 115 0.61 -2.41 -8.55
N THR A 116 1.44 -2.29 -9.60
CA THR A 116 2.26 -1.10 -9.90
C THR A 116 1.57 -0.10 -10.86
N GLY A 117 0.27 -0.26 -11.13
CA GLY A 117 -0.50 0.44 -12.17
C GLY A 117 -0.80 1.93 -12.00
N ARG A 118 -0.06 2.68 -11.16
CA ARG A 118 0.00 4.16 -11.25
C ARG A 118 1.44 4.63 -11.06
N ARG A 119 2.25 4.45 -12.11
CA ARG A 119 3.34 5.40 -12.36
C ARG A 119 2.68 6.77 -12.54
N GLU A 120 3.14 7.78 -11.81
CA GLU A 120 2.57 9.14 -11.69
C GLU A 120 1.58 9.36 -10.53
N LEU A 121 2.04 9.09 -9.30
CA LEU A 121 1.74 10.03 -8.21
C LEU A 121 2.81 11.13 -8.25
N HIS A 122 2.57 12.15 -9.06
CA HIS A 122 3.22 13.45 -8.87
C HIS A 122 2.68 14.03 -7.56
N VAL A 123 3.42 13.80 -6.48
CA VAL A 123 3.27 14.56 -5.24
C VAL A 123 3.86 15.94 -5.53
N ILE A 124 3.00 16.96 -5.55
CA ILE A 124 3.41 18.37 -5.49
C ILE A 124 3.97 18.62 -4.09
#